data_AF-A0A6I5W880-F1
#
_entry.id   AF-A0A6I5W880-F1
#
_cell.length_a   1.000
_cell.length_b   1.000
_cell.length_c   1.000
_cell.angle_alpha   90.00
_cell.angle_beta   90.00
_cell.angle_gamma   90.00
#
_symmetry.space_group_name_H-M   'P 1'
#
loop_
_entity.id
_entity.type
_entity.pdbx_description
1 polymer ?
#
loop_
_entity_poly.entity_id
_entity_poly.type
_entity_poly.pdbx_seq_one_letter_code
_entity_poly.pdbx_strand_id
1 'polypeptide(L)'
;MGVYRSAVSRSWHREVAEAEAAREILASHVPDRESGFCAVCLVPGPCGPANAAANRLVDLGRPVLPARQPRRRRAGWRDWFGSATATQGRTSTQTRTTAQPPRRAPLLTFVWLIRLGAAPTDPNAGVTP
;
A
#
# COMPACT_ATOMS: atom_id res chain seq x y z
N MET A 1 22.29 -12.76 -37.13
CA MET A 1 21.94 -11.51 -36.42
C MET A 1 22.26 -11.67 -34.94
N GLY A 2 23.46 -11.25 -34.50
CA GLY A 2 23.87 -11.36 -33.10
C GLY A 2 23.31 -10.18 -32.29
N VAL A 3 22.49 -10.47 -31.28
CA VAL A 3 21.90 -9.43 -30.42
C VAL A 3 23.01 -8.93 -29.49
N TYR A 4 23.51 -7.73 -29.71
CA TYR A 4 24.51 -7.09 -28.86
C TYR A 4 23.89 -6.75 -27.50
N ARG A 5 23.99 -7.67 -26.54
CA ARG A 5 23.64 -7.38 -25.14
C ARG A 5 24.75 -6.54 -24.51
N SER A 6 24.46 -5.26 -24.29
CA SER A 6 25.36 -4.33 -23.61
C SER A 6 25.76 -4.87 -22.23
N ALA A 7 26.98 -4.58 -21.77
CA ALA A 7 27.47 -5.03 -20.47
C ALA A 7 26.52 -4.64 -19.33
N VAL A 8 25.88 -3.47 -19.43
CA VAL A 8 24.86 -2.96 -18.50
C VAL A 8 23.62 -3.86 -18.43
N SER A 9 23.16 -4.37 -19.57
CA SER A 9 22.02 -5.31 -19.57
C SER A 9 22.37 -6.62 -18.87
N ARG A 10 23.61 -7.10 -19.02
CA ARG A 10 24.09 -8.31 -18.36
C ARG A 10 24.24 -8.12 -16.85
N SER A 11 24.77 -6.99 -16.38
CA SER A 11 24.88 -6.71 -14.94
C SER A 11 23.51 -6.60 -14.29
N TRP A 12 22.56 -5.92 -14.94
CA TRP A 12 21.18 -5.85 -14.46
C TRP A 12 20.52 -7.22 -14.34
N HIS A 13 20.61 -8.06 -15.38
CA HIS A 13 20.06 -9.42 -15.34
C HIS A 13 20.70 -10.26 -14.23
N ARG A 14 22.00 -10.08 -13.98
CA ARG A 14 22.70 -10.75 -12.90
C ARG A 14 22.18 -10.30 -11.52
N GLU A 15 22.02 -9.00 -11.29
CA GLU A 15 21.44 -8.48 -10.04
C GLU A 15 20.01 -8.98 -9.80
N VAL A 16 19.22 -9.11 -10.86
CA VAL A 16 17.86 -9.68 -10.77
C VAL A 16 17.92 -11.15 -10.35
N ALA A 17 18.77 -11.95 -11.00
CA ALA A 17 18.93 -13.37 -10.68
C ALA A 17 19.47 -13.57 -9.25
N GLU A 18 20.43 -12.75 -8.82
CA GLU A 18 20.96 -12.79 -7.46
C GLU A 18 19.90 -12.40 -6.41
N ALA A 19 19.06 -11.40 -6.71
CA ALA A 19 17.95 -11.05 -5.84
C ALA A 19 16.88 -12.15 -5.78
N GLU A 20 16.66 -12.88 -6.87
CA GLU A 20 15.74 -14.03 -6.91
C GLU A 20 16.26 -15.19 -6.06
N ALA A 21 17.53 -15.56 -6.25
CA ALA A 21 18.20 -16.58 -5.44
C ALA A 21 18.19 -16.22 -3.95
N ALA A 22 18.45 -14.97 -3.59
CA ALA A 22 18.38 -14.52 -2.20
C ALA A 22 16.96 -14.66 -1.60
N ARG A 23 15.91 -14.40 -2.39
CA ARG A 23 14.52 -14.61 -1.93
C ARG A 23 14.19 -16.08 -1.76
N GLU A 24 14.69 -16.94 -2.62
CA GLU A 24 14.53 -18.39 -2.51
C GLU A 24 15.18 -18.93 -1.23
N ILE A 25 16.38 -18.44 -0.89
CA ILE A 25 17.05 -18.77 0.37
C ILE A 25 16.20 -18.30 1.55
N LEU A 26 15.67 -17.08 1.54
CA LEU A 26 14.81 -16.59 2.62
C LEU A 26 13.51 -17.40 2.76
N ALA A 27 12.93 -17.83 1.64
CA ALA A 27 11.69 -18.61 1.64
C ALA A 27 11.88 -20.04 2.15
N SER A 28 13.06 -20.63 1.95
CA SER A 28 13.39 -21.97 2.44
C SER A 28 13.90 -21.95 3.88
N HIS A 29 14.66 -20.93 4.28
CA HIS A 29 15.25 -20.83 5.62
C HIS A 29 14.35 -20.12 6.65
N VAL A 30 13.05 -20.45 6.65
CA VAL A 30 12.10 -19.91 7.64
C VAL A 30 12.25 -20.66 8.97
N PRO A 31 12.37 -19.95 10.11
CA PRO A 31 12.33 -20.59 11.41
C PRO A 31 10.93 -21.13 11.69
N ASP A 32 10.88 -22.38 12.15
CA ASP A 32 9.66 -22.97 12.66
C ASP A 32 9.16 -22.18 13.88
N ARG A 33 7.84 -22.00 13.98
CA ARG A 33 7.25 -21.12 14.99
C ARG A 33 7.24 -21.72 16.38
N GLU A 34 7.21 -23.04 16.47
CA GLU A 34 7.13 -23.74 17.76
C GLU A 34 8.52 -23.97 18.33
N SER A 35 9.44 -24.44 17.49
CA SER A 35 10.80 -24.78 17.89
C SER A 35 11.78 -23.61 17.80
N GLY A 36 11.51 -22.61 16.95
CA GLY A 36 12.40 -21.47 16.71
C GLY A 36 13.65 -21.82 15.87
N PHE A 37 13.78 -23.07 15.41
CA PHE A 37 14.89 -23.51 14.58
C PHE A 37 14.58 -23.31 13.09
N CYS A 38 15.59 -22.99 12.30
CA CYS A 38 15.48 -22.98 10.85
C CYS A 38 15.16 -24.39 10.33
N ALA A 39 14.13 -24.51 9.48
CA ALA A 39 13.71 -25.80 8.91
C ALA A 39 14.80 -26.51 8.08
N VAL A 40 15.75 -25.76 7.52
CA VAL A 40 16.83 -26.30 6.68
C VAL A 40 18.10 -26.56 7.49
N CYS A 41 18.54 -25.58 8.29
CA CYS A 41 19.81 -25.66 9.00
C CYS A 41 19.71 -26.33 10.37
N LEU A 42 18.50 -26.47 10.93
CA LEU A 42 18.26 -26.97 12.29
C LEU A 42 19.04 -26.22 13.38
N VAL A 43 19.35 -24.94 13.13
CA VAL A 43 19.96 -24.01 14.09
C VAL A 43 18.93 -22.96 14.52
N PRO A 44 19.04 -22.39 15.73
CA PRO A 44 18.17 -21.30 16.17
C PRO A 44 18.15 -20.15 15.15
N GLY A 45 16.95 -19.70 14.79
CA GLY A 45 16.74 -18.69 13.76
C GLY A 45 16.97 -17.25 14.24
N PRO A 46 17.34 -16.32 13.33
CA PRO A 46 17.62 -16.53 11.90
C PRO A 46 19.00 -17.17 11.67
N CYS A 47 19.06 -18.15 10.76
CA CYS A 47 20.30 -18.84 10.44
C CYS A 47 21.23 -17.99 9.54
N GLY A 48 22.52 -18.32 9.52
CA GLY A 48 23.54 -17.63 8.72
C GLY A 48 23.17 -17.44 7.24
N PRO A 49 22.72 -18.48 6.52
CA PRO A 49 22.29 -18.35 5.12
C PRO A 49 21.13 -17.37 4.92
N ALA A 50 20.10 -17.41 5.78
CA ALA A 50 19.00 -16.46 5.72
C ALA A 50 19.49 -15.02 5.95
N ASN A 51 20.40 -14.82 6.90
CA ASN A 51 20.95 -13.50 7.19
C ASN A 51 21.83 -12.98 6.03
N ALA A 52 22.65 -13.83 5.44
CA ALA A 52 23.45 -13.49 4.26
C ALA A 52 22.58 -13.13 3.06
N ALA A 53 21.49 -13.86 2.82
CA ALA A 53 20.53 -13.56 1.77
C ALA A 53 19.78 -12.24 2.01
N ALA A 54 19.38 -11.95 3.26
CA ALA A 54 18.79 -10.67 3.62
C ALA A 54 19.75 -9.50 3.35
N ASN A 55 21.01 -9.62 3.78
CA ASN A 55 22.04 -8.62 3.51
C ASN A 55 22.27 -8.44 2.00
N ARG A 56 22.28 -9.53 1.23
CA ARG A 56 22.42 -9.44 -0.23
C ARG A 56 21.29 -8.64 -0.89
N LEU A 57 20.05 -8.81 -0.42
CA LEU A 57 18.92 -8.00 -0.90
C LEU A 57 19.08 -6.52 -0.55
N VAL A 58 19.58 -6.21 0.65
CA VAL A 58 19.87 -4.84 1.08
C VAL A 58 20.96 -4.22 0.20
N ASP A 59 22.06 -4.94 -0.05
CA ASP A 59 23.16 -4.48 -0.92
C ASP A 59 22.68 -4.17 -2.35
N LEU A 60 21.72 -4.96 -2.85
CA LEU A 60 21.11 -4.76 -4.16
C LEU A 60 20.00 -3.68 -4.17
N GLY A 61 19.74 -3.02 -3.03
CA GLY A 61 18.66 -2.04 -2.88
C GLY A 61 17.27 -2.63 -3.10
N ARG A 62 17.07 -3.89 -2.73
CA ARG A 62 15.80 -4.62 -2.87
C ARG A 62 15.13 -4.83 -1.50
N PRO A 63 13.80 -4.89 -1.44
CA PRO A 63 13.11 -5.17 -0.20
C PRO A 63 13.33 -6.62 0.24
N VAL A 64 13.70 -6.81 1.50
CA VAL A 64 13.91 -8.14 2.13
C VAL A 64 12.58 -8.85 2.35
N LEU A 65 11.56 -8.13 2.81
CA LEU A 65 10.22 -8.65 2.98
C LEU A 65 9.36 -8.29 1.77
N PRO A 66 8.49 -9.19 1.31
CA PRO A 66 7.50 -8.83 0.29
C PRO A 66 6.69 -7.65 0.82
N ALA A 67 6.39 -6.68 -0.06
CA ALA A 67 5.56 -5.55 0.29
C ALA A 67 4.26 -6.10 0.90
N ARG A 68 4.03 -5.79 2.18
CA ARG A 68 2.83 -6.22 2.89
C ARG A 68 1.65 -5.69 2.11
N GLN A 69 0.97 -6.55 1.35
CA GLN A 69 -0.23 -6.13 0.65
C GLN A 69 -1.16 -5.60 1.74
N PRO A 70 -1.58 -4.32 1.68
CA PRO A 70 -2.60 -3.86 2.60
C PRO A 70 -3.76 -4.82 2.38
N ARG A 71 -4.14 -5.55 3.43
CA ARG A 71 -5.36 -6.37 3.44
C ARG A 71 -6.42 -5.46 2.84
N ARG A 72 -6.91 -5.77 1.64
CA ARG A 72 -8.05 -5.10 1.05
C ARG A 72 -9.21 -5.35 2.01
N ARG A 73 -9.35 -4.48 3.02
CA ARG A 73 -10.57 -4.38 3.81
C ARG A 73 -11.63 -4.15 2.75
N ARG A 74 -12.66 -5.01 2.73
CA ARG A 74 -13.75 -4.93 1.77
C ARG A 74 -14.18 -3.47 1.72
N ALA A 75 -14.05 -2.87 0.55
CA ALA A 75 -14.42 -1.48 0.33
C ALA A 75 -15.93 -1.40 0.58
N GLY A 76 -16.29 -1.06 1.82
CA GLY A 76 -17.66 -0.72 2.15
C GLY A 76 -17.94 0.64 1.54
N TRP A 77 -19.21 0.94 1.31
CA TRP A 77 -19.77 2.22 0.88
C TRP A 77 -19.12 3.49 1.46
N ARG A 78 -18.42 3.41 2.60
CA ARG A 78 -17.60 4.48 3.17
C ARG A 78 -16.42 4.93 2.29
N ASP A 79 -15.86 4.05 1.46
CA ASP A 79 -14.76 4.41 0.54
C ASP A 79 -15.25 5.21 -0.68
N TRP A 80 -16.54 5.14 -1.01
CA TRP A 80 -17.15 5.89 -2.12
C TRP A 80 -17.09 7.41 -1.90
N PHE A 81 -17.15 7.86 -0.65
CA PHE A 81 -17.09 9.29 -0.29
C PHE A 81 -15.68 9.79 0.04
N GLY A 82 -14.66 8.91 0.03
CA GLY A 82 -13.29 9.24 0.45
C GLY A 82 -12.19 9.01 -0.59
N SER A 83 -12.48 8.38 -1.73
CA SER A 83 -11.43 7.95 -2.68
C SER A 83 -11.09 8.97 -3.79
N ALA A 84 -11.27 10.27 -3.55
CA ALA A 84 -10.87 11.31 -4.51
C ALA A 84 -9.40 11.78 -4.36
N THR A 85 -8.64 11.27 -3.39
CA THR A 85 -7.24 11.72 -3.14
C THR A 85 -6.23 10.60 -2.85
N ALA A 86 -6.56 9.33 -3.09
CA ALA A 86 -5.64 8.22 -2.90
C ALA A 86 -5.29 7.52 -4.24
N THR A 87 -4.81 8.28 -5.21
CA THR A 87 -4.04 7.75 -6.34
C THR A 87 -2.81 8.62 -6.50
N GLN A 88 -1.65 8.14 -6.06
CA GLN A 88 -0.41 8.14 -6.85
C GLN A 88 0.78 7.72 -5.99
N GLY A 89 1.28 6.51 -6.29
CA GLY A 89 2.62 6.06 -5.96
C GLY A 89 3.21 5.35 -7.18
N ARG A 90 3.17 6.00 -8.35
CA ARG A 90 3.89 5.56 -9.54
C ARG A 90 4.20 6.76 -10.45
N THR A 91 5.48 7.13 -10.43
CA THR A 91 6.30 7.83 -11.44
C THR A 91 5.63 8.40 -12.69
N SER A 92 5.76 9.71 -12.93
CA SER A 92 6.41 10.35 -14.10
C SER A 92 5.86 11.76 -14.39
N THR A 93 6.78 12.73 -14.51
CA THR A 93 6.75 13.92 -15.39
C THR A 93 5.41 14.60 -15.76
N GLN A 94 5.36 15.89 -15.39
CA GLN A 94 4.98 17.02 -16.25
C GLN A 94 3.52 17.09 -16.73
N THR A 95 2.75 18.03 -16.19
CA THR A 95 2.24 19.21 -16.94
C THR A 95 1.42 20.11 -16.02
N ARG A 96 1.70 21.41 -16.12
CA ARG A 96 0.94 22.52 -15.55
C ARG A 96 -0.37 22.60 -16.33
N THR A 97 -1.50 22.37 -15.68
CA THR A 97 -2.79 22.77 -16.25
C THR A 97 -3.72 23.20 -15.11
N THR A 98 -4.04 24.48 -15.14
CA THR A 98 -5.03 25.17 -14.31
C THR A 98 -6.36 24.44 -14.34
N ALA A 99 -6.85 24.00 -13.18
CA ALA A 99 -8.20 23.43 -13.03
C ALA A 99 -8.91 24.09 -11.84
N GLN A 100 -9.96 24.84 -12.17
CA GLN A 100 -10.89 25.54 -11.29
C GLN A 100 -11.47 24.68 -10.16
N PRO A 101 -11.83 25.27 -9.01
CA PRO A 101 -12.67 24.62 -8.01
C PRO A 101 -14.14 24.49 -8.51
N PRO A 102 -14.83 23.35 -8.31
CA PRO A 102 -16.24 23.25 -8.63
C PRO A 102 -17.08 24.04 -7.63
N ARG A 103 -17.98 24.86 -8.19
CA ARG A 103 -18.91 25.75 -7.50
C ARG A 103 -20.00 24.95 -6.75
N ARG A 104 -20.35 25.49 -5.58
CA ARG A 104 -21.52 25.26 -4.70
C ARG A 104 -22.75 24.60 -5.37
N ALA A 105 -23.30 23.57 -4.72
CA ALA A 105 -24.66 23.06 -4.97
C ALA A 105 -25.47 23.00 -3.65
N PRO A 106 -26.15 24.10 -3.24
CA PRO A 106 -26.88 24.18 -1.98
C PRO A 106 -28.41 24.08 -2.18
N LEU A 107 -28.92 23.12 -2.95
CA LEU A 107 -30.37 23.03 -3.24
C LEU A 107 -31.01 21.66 -2.97
N LEU A 108 -30.24 20.63 -2.60
CA LEU A 108 -30.79 19.29 -2.30
C LEU A 108 -31.21 19.11 -0.82
N THR A 109 -30.83 20.03 0.06
CA THR A 109 -31.16 19.97 1.50
C THR A 109 -32.60 20.41 1.82
N PHE A 110 -33.19 21.33 1.05
CA PHE A 110 -34.51 21.87 1.37
C PHE A 110 -35.66 20.90 1.09
N VAL A 111 -35.58 20.13 0.00
CA VAL A 111 -36.60 19.12 -0.35
C VAL A 111 -36.59 17.96 0.66
N TRP A 112 -35.42 17.63 1.23
CA TRP A 112 -35.28 16.58 2.23
C TRP A 112 -35.88 16.96 3.59
N LEU A 113 -35.75 18.22 4.01
CA LEU A 113 -36.33 18.71 5.28
C LEU A 113 -37.86 18.70 5.26
N ILE A 114 -38.49 19.03 4.13
CA ILE A 114 -39.95 19.02 3.99
C ILE A 114 -40.51 17.59 4.00
N ARG A 115 -39.78 16.62 3.44
CA ARG A 115 -40.26 15.23 3.33
C ARG A 115 -40.14 14.40 4.61
N LEU A 116 -39.36 14.87 5.60
CA LEU A 116 -39.16 14.19 6.89
C LEU A 116 -40.01 14.74 8.05
N GLY A 117 -40.92 15.68 7.82
CA GLY A 117 -41.94 16.06 8.82
C GLY A 117 -41.38 16.60 10.14
N ALA A 118 -40.18 17.19 10.13
CA ALA A 118 -39.61 17.85 11.30
C ALA A 118 -40.22 19.25 11.43
N ALA A 119 -41.24 19.38 12.28
CA ALA A 119 -41.77 20.66 12.70
C ALA A 119 -40.65 21.49 13.37
N PRO A 120 -40.46 22.77 13.00
CA PRO A 120 -39.57 23.65 13.75
C PRO A 120 -40.18 23.88 15.14
N THR A 121 -39.48 23.41 16.17
CA THR A 121 -39.74 23.78 17.56
C THR A 121 -39.57 25.29 17.70
N ASP A 122 -40.68 25.98 17.97
CA ASP A 122 -40.78 27.41 18.20
C ASP A 122 -39.88 27.84 19.38
N PRO A 123 -38.99 28.84 19.22
CA PRO A 123 -38.08 29.29 20.27
C PRO A 123 -38.73 30.29 21.25
N ASN A 124 -39.99 30.09 21.65
CA ASN A 124 -40.72 30.97 22.58
C ASN A 124 -41.62 30.24 23.58
N ALA A 125 -41.11 29.20 24.25
CA ALA A 125 -41.69 28.78 25.53
C ALA A 125 -40.92 29.49 26.66
N GLY A 126 -41.38 30.71 26.97
CA GLY A 126 -40.86 31.55 28.03
C GLY A 126 -40.91 30.89 29.41
N VAL A 127 -39.79 31.04 30.09
CA VAL A 127 -39.57 30.98 31.55
C VAL A 127 -40.63 31.78 32.29
N THR A 128 -41.10 31.28 33.45
CA THR A 128 -41.21 32.00 34.73
C THR A 128 -41.83 31.09 35.83
N PRO A 129 -41.61 31.43 37.12
CA PRO A 129 -40.74 30.73 38.08
C PRO A 129 -41.37 29.53 38.81
#